data_AF-A0A9P6P2G3-F1
#
_entry.id   AF-A0A9P6P2G3-F1
#
_cell.length_a   1.000
_cell.length_b   1.000
_cell.length_c   1.000
_cell.angle_alpha   90.00
_cell.angle_beta   90.00
_cell.angle_gamma   90.00
#
_symmetry.space_group_name_H-M   'P 1'
#
loop_
_entity.id
_entity.type
_entity.pdbx_description
1 polymer ?
#
loop_
_entity_poly.entity_id
_entity_poly.type
_entity_poly.pdbx_seq_one_letter_code
_entity_poly.pdbx_strand_id
1 'polypeptide(L)'
;MKFGEYLQKHMAAPWQTEYIQYVLLKQDLKTRQLDHLWNEADEACFVSLFLAEVDKVEGCIKRQIQKLDLRRRSCGDMRHLSLTSSCFSSTCESGSDITDDILADIHTLFNFAQLNQTGIRKLTKKHFKWTNRHLPAVDQRFDILMAELSHMRELCQPYTKFYWIHPDNMMQVKSHLQFYMPSNMVSDTGMSDVYFDNGNWDVYRGHLQLGDGADTTWLRWHGPLIFAGHKTQRSRECIKLEHSEAADFMQGNYQAELPLDDHQQPLNERDLKKSTQSALRIQTFIQSKQLKPAVRCAYRRTDFHHPDDPTMFLSLDTQLIFTRSGDHPQENGEIHKEEQFPYAVLAIATTNTAACYQPTWLSQLTTSHMVHEAPAHFSKYAHGVSQLFAVHQTFSNSSASDDDKRSLHCRSASPTVVVEMDNMETSTKKKKKTKGCKVEPKAFFANERTFISWLQFCALLLTVALNLLNFGDRVSRISGATFMVVSAILALYALGRYQYRAWHLRKRSKARYDDVYGPVALCLLIVLALLLNFYLRFRQQLPLEDDASWRGGD
;
A
#
# COMPACT_ATOMS: atom_id res chain seq x y z
N MET A 1 -17.81 -11.93 -40.36
CA MET A 1 -16.69 -11.43 -41.20
C MET A 1 -15.80 -12.58 -41.64
N LYS A 2 -15.28 -12.56 -42.87
CA LYS A 2 -14.31 -13.57 -43.33
C LYS A 2 -12.98 -13.33 -42.61
N PHE A 3 -12.32 -14.40 -42.17
CA PHE A 3 -11.08 -14.24 -41.37
C PHE A 3 -9.96 -13.49 -42.10
N GLY A 4 -9.87 -13.57 -43.44
CA GLY A 4 -8.86 -12.82 -44.20
C GLY A 4 -9.03 -11.30 -44.07
N GLU A 5 -10.26 -10.79 -44.13
CA GLU A 5 -10.59 -9.37 -43.93
C GLU A 5 -10.33 -8.95 -42.49
N TYR A 6 -10.66 -9.82 -41.53
CA TYR A 6 -10.37 -9.60 -40.11
C TYR A 6 -8.87 -9.51 -39.84
N LEU A 7 -8.08 -10.42 -40.42
CA LEU A 7 -6.63 -10.42 -40.29
C LEU A 7 -6.08 -9.08 -40.81
N GLN A 8 -6.46 -8.67 -42.02
CA GLN A 8 -5.99 -7.44 -42.64
C GLN A 8 -6.32 -6.18 -41.83
N LYS A 9 -7.49 -6.13 -41.18
CA LYS A 9 -7.90 -5.02 -40.32
C LYS A 9 -7.10 -4.92 -39.01
N HIS A 10 -6.63 -6.06 -38.48
CA HIS A 10 -5.95 -6.15 -37.18
C HIS A 10 -4.43 -6.36 -37.28
N MET A 11 -3.84 -6.26 -38.48
CA MET A 11 -2.39 -6.36 -38.65
C MET A 11 -1.67 -5.15 -38.02
N ALA A 12 -0.66 -5.41 -37.20
CA ALA A 12 0.20 -4.37 -36.68
C ALA A 12 1.10 -3.81 -37.81
N ALA A 13 1.16 -2.48 -37.94
CA ALA A 13 1.98 -1.77 -38.93
C ALA A 13 3.46 -2.20 -39.00
N PRO A 14 4.19 -2.44 -37.88
CA PRO A 14 5.62 -2.75 -37.95
C PRO A 14 5.94 -4.13 -38.53
N TRP A 15 4.99 -5.07 -38.56
CA TRP A 15 5.25 -6.48 -38.92
C TRP A 15 4.36 -7.00 -40.04
N GLN A 16 3.76 -6.13 -40.85
CA GLN A 16 2.80 -6.52 -41.90
C GLN A 16 3.34 -7.60 -42.86
N THR A 17 4.64 -7.56 -43.17
CA THR A 17 5.31 -8.52 -44.07
C THR A 17 5.62 -9.87 -43.42
N GLU A 18 5.70 -9.90 -42.09
CA GLU A 18 6.06 -11.08 -41.29
C GLU A 18 4.82 -11.91 -40.89
N TYR A 19 3.60 -11.39 -41.10
CA TYR A 19 2.37 -12.16 -40.91
C TYR A 19 2.24 -13.31 -41.92
N ILE A 20 1.50 -14.35 -41.52
CA ILE A 20 1.14 -15.45 -42.42
C ILE A 20 0.32 -14.93 -43.61
N GLN A 21 0.73 -15.28 -44.82
CA GLN A 21 0.02 -14.92 -46.04
C GLN A 21 -1.23 -15.77 -46.26
N TYR A 22 -2.21 -15.65 -45.36
CA TYR A 22 -3.43 -16.48 -45.34
C TYR A 22 -4.25 -16.42 -46.63
N VAL A 23 -4.31 -15.25 -47.28
CA VAL A 23 -5.09 -15.06 -48.51
C VAL A 23 -4.44 -15.81 -49.68
N LEU A 24 -3.12 -15.72 -49.80
CA LEU A 24 -2.35 -16.37 -50.87
C LEU A 24 -2.40 -17.90 -50.72
N LEU A 25 -2.14 -18.44 -49.52
CA LEU A 25 -2.25 -19.87 -49.25
C LEU A 25 -3.67 -20.41 -49.48
N LYS A 26 -4.68 -19.61 -49.16
CA LYS A 26 -6.08 -19.97 -49.44
C LYS A 26 -6.40 -19.94 -50.93
N GLN A 27 -5.82 -19.01 -51.69
CA GLN A 27 -5.99 -18.93 -53.14
C GLN A 27 -5.29 -20.12 -53.81
N ASP A 28 -4.05 -20.42 -53.42
CA ASP A 28 -3.28 -21.56 -53.91
C ASP A 28 -4.05 -22.89 -53.69
N LEU A 29 -4.63 -23.10 -52.50
CA LEU A 29 -5.52 -24.24 -52.23
C LEU A 29 -6.72 -24.32 -53.18
N LYS A 30 -7.30 -23.17 -53.55
CA LYS A 30 -8.46 -23.13 -54.46
C LYS A 30 -8.06 -23.39 -55.90
N THR A 31 -6.97 -22.78 -56.36
CA THR A 31 -6.52 -22.86 -57.75
C THR A 31 -6.15 -24.30 -58.09
N ARG A 32 -5.33 -24.95 -57.26
CA ARG A 32 -4.94 -26.35 -57.47
C ARG A 32 -6.11 -27.31 -57.50
N GLN A 33 -7.16 -27.03 -56.73
CA GLN A 33 -8.38 -27.84 -56.71
C GLN A 33 -9.30 -27.60 -57.91
N LEU A 34 -9.20 -26.44 -58.57
CA LEU A 34 -9.90 -26.17 -59.82
C LEU A 34 -9.16 -26.78 -61.03
N ASP A 35 -7.83 -26.84 -60.96
CA ASP A 35 -6.98 -27.35 -62.04
C ASP A 35 -6.99 -28.89 -62.10
N HIS A 36 -6.93 -29.58 -60.95
CA HIS A 36 -7.00 -31.04 -60.87
C HIS A 36 -7.42 -31.55 -59.47
N LEU A 37 -7.63 -32.86 -59.36
CA LEU A 37 -7.75 -33.52 -58.06
C LEU A 37 -6.42 -33.37 -57.28
N TRP A 38 -6.52 -33.31 -55.94
CA TRP A 38 -5.38 -33.07 -55.07
C TRP A 38 -4.40 -34.26 -55.06
N ASN A 39 -3.18 -34.06 -55.56
CA ASN A 39 -2.17 -35.11 -55.72
C ASN A 39 -1.08 -35.04 -54.63
N GLU A 40 -0.24 -36.07 -54.54
CA GLU A 40 0.87 -36.11 -53.57
C GLU A 40 1.93 -35.03 -53.83
N ALA A 41 2.16 -34.68 -55.10
CA ALA A 41 3.06 -33.57 -55.47
C ALA A 41 2.52 -32.22 -54.98
N ASP A 42 1.19 -32.02 -55.03
CA ASP A 42 0.56 -30.80 -54.53
C ASP A 42 0.61 -30.72 -53.02
N GLU A 43 0.41 -31.84 -52.33
CA GLU A 43 0.55 -31.95 -50.89
C GLU A 43 1.98 -31.59 -50.47
N ALA A 44 3.00 -32.18 -51.10
CA ALA A 44 4.39 -31.90 -50.79
C ALA A 44 4.74 -30.42 -51.03
N CYS A 45 4.27 -29.85 -52.14
CA CYS A 45 4.50 -28.44 -52.48
C CYS A 45 3.73 -27.48 -51.54
N PHE A 46 2.50 -27.80 -51.17
CA PHE A 46 1.72 -26.97 -50.24
C PHE A 46 2.29 -27.05 -48.83
N VAL A 47 2.68 -28.24 -48.37
CA VAL A 47 3.33 -28.45 -47.07
C VAL A 47 4.63 -27.65 -46.98
N SER A 48 5.45 -27.62 -48.04
CA SER A 48 6.70 -26.83 -48.01
C SER A 48 6.44 -25.32 -47.94
N LEU A 49 5.48 -24.80 -48.71
CA LEU A 49 5.06 -23.39 -48.64
C LEU A 49 4.47 -23.04 -47.26
N PHE A 50 3.63 -23.91 -46.72
CA PHE A 50 3.02 -23.74 -45.41
C PHE A 50 4.07 -23.73 -44.30
N LEU A 51 5.00 -24.69 -44.30
CA LEU A 51 6.07 -24.75 -43.31
C LEU A 51 7.01 -23.55 -43.42
N ALA A 52 7.35 -23.10 -44.63
CA ALA A 52 8.16 -21.89 -44.83
C ALA A 52 7.49 -20.64 -44.23
N GLU A 53 6.17 -20.49 -44.41
CA GLU A 53 5.42 -19.39 -43.80
C GLU A 53 5.34 -19.50 -42.27
N VAL A 54 5.25 -20.72 -41.73
CA VAL A 54 5.25 -20.94 -40.28
C VAL A 54 6.63 -20.65 -39.68
N ASP A 55 7.70 -21.13 -40.30
CA ASP A 55 9.08 -20.89 -39.85
C ASP A 55 9.44 -19.39 -39.91
N LYS A 56 8.90 -18.65 -40.90
CA LYS A 56 9.02 -17.19 -40.96
C LYS A 56 8.40 -16.52 -39.74
N VAL A 57 7.15 -16.86 -39.40
CA VAL A 57 6.44 -16.29 -38.24
C VAL A 57 7.18 -16.66 -36.94
N GLU A 58 7.56 -17.93 -36.79
CA GLU A 58 8.30 -18.45 -35.63
C GLU A 58 9.65 -17.71 -35.46
N GLY A 59 10.41 -17.58 -36.55
CA GLY A 59 11.68 -16.86 -36.57
C GLY A 59 11.52 -15.38 -36.28
N CYS A 60 10.42 -14.75 -36.69
CA CYS A 60 10.11 -13.37 -36.29
C CYS A 60 9.86 -13.26 -34.79
N ILE A 61 9.00 -14.12 -34.21
CA ILE A 61 8.69 -14.09 -32.77
C ILE A 61 9.95 -14.29 -31.93
N LYS A 62 10.78 -15.31 -32.24
CA LYS A 62 12.03 -15.58 -31.53
C LYS A 62 13.00 -14.39 -31.59
N ARG A 63 13.17 -13.77 -32.76
CA ARG A 63 14.00 -12.56 -32.91
C ARG A 63 13.49 -11.40 -32.05
N GLN A 64 12.17 -11.22 -31.95
CA GLN A 64 11.59 -10.14 -31.14
C GLN A 64 11.67 -10.43 -29.64
N ILE A 65 11.47 -11.68 -29.21
CA ILE A 65 11.69 -12.10 -27.81
C ILE A 65 13.12 -11.78 -27.38
N GLN A 66 14.11 -12.16 -28.19
CA GLN A 66 15.52 -11.86 -27.90
C GLN A 66 15.81 -10.36 -27.81
N LYS A 67 15.23 -9.54 -28.70
CA LYS A 67 15.36 -8.08 -28.64
C LYS A 67 14.76 -7.49 -27.37
N LEU A 68 13.58 -7.96 -26.98
CA LEU A 68 12.91 -7.53 -25.76
C LEU A 68 13.68 -7.94 -24.51
N ASP A 69 14.25 -9.14 -24.50
CA ASP A 69 15.10 -9.62 -23.41
C ASP A 69 16.36 -8.77 -23.24
N LEU A 70 17.02 -8.40 -24.34
CA LEU A 70 18.18 -7.51 -24.32
C LEU A 70 17.81 -6.12 -23.81
N ARG A 71 16.69 -5.55 -24.29
CA ARG A 71 16.18 -4.24 -23.83
C ARG A 71 15.82 -4.26 -22.35
N ARG A 72 15.22 -5.36 -21.88
CA ARG A 72 14.92 -5.60 -20.46
C ARG A 72 16.19 -5.63 -19.60
N ARG A 73 17.23 -6.37 -20.02
CA ARG A 73 18.51 -6.47 -19.30
C ARG A 73 19.23 -5.12 -19.25
N SER A 74 19.29 -4.42 -20.38
CA SER A 74 19.88 -3.08 -20.46
C SER A 74 19.12 -2.05 -19.61
N CYS A 75 17.79 -2.14 -19.53
CA CYS A 75 16.99 -1.34 -18.61
C CYS A 75 17.30 -1.69 -17.15
N GLY A 76 17.52 -2.97 -16.85
CA GLY A 76 17.93 -3.50 -15.53
C GLY A 76 19.17 -2.82 -14.95
N ASP A 77 20.20 -2.62 -15.77
CA ASP A 77 21.45 -1.94 -15.38
C ASP A 77 21.29 -0.41 -15.23
N MET A 78 20.23 0.17 -15.82
CA MET A 78 19.96 1.62 -15.83
C MET A 78 18.92 2.05 -14.78
N ARG A 79 18.53 1.14 -13.88
CA ARG A 79 17.52 1.34 -12.82
C ARG A 79 18.04 2.19 -11.67
N HIS A 80 18.47 3.43 -11.92
CA HIS A 80 18.64 4.42 -10.85
C HIS A 80 17.45 5.40 -10.75
N LEU A 81 16.44 5.33 -11.63
CA LEU A 81 15.42 6.39 -11.72
C LEU A 81 13.92 5.99 -11.79
N SER A 82 13.53 4.71 -11.88
CA SER A 82 12.22 4.40 -12.50
C SER A 82 11.16 3.64 -11.67
N LEU A 83 11.33 3.39 -10.36
CA LEU A 83 10.23 2.83 -9.55
C LEU A 83 9.41 3.86 -8.77
N THR A 84 9.69 5.13 -8.98
CA THR A 84 8.87 6.22 -8.46
C THR A 84 7.46 6.25 -9.09
N SER A 85 7.23 5.73 -10.30
CA SER A 85 6.11 6.25 -11.11
C SER A 85 4.77 5.46 -11.08
N SER A 86 4.70 4.13 -10.95
CA SER A 86 3.44 3.43 -11.31
C SER A 86 2.50 3.09 -10.14
N CYS A 87 2.99 3.06 -8.91
CA CYS A 87 2.21 2.51 -7.80
C CYS A 87 1.73 3.54 -6.77
N PHE A 88 2.57 4.49 -6.36
CA PHE A 88 2.30 5.17 -5.09
C PHE A 88 2.86 6.60 -4.93
N SER A 89 3.77 7.10 -5.77
CA SER A 89 4.33 8.44 -5.56
C SER A 89 3.39 9.57 -5.98
N SER A 90 3.60 10.71 -5.33
CA SER A 90 2.90 11.98 -5.48
C SER A 90 3.41 12.86 -6.62
N THR A 91 4.31 12.33 -7.45
CA THR A 91 4.78 12.99 -8.65
C THR A 91 4.30 12.19 -9.86
N CYS A 92 3.35 12.79 -10.60
CA CYS A 92 3.15 12.43 -12.00
C CYS A 92 4.39 12.90 -12.79
N GLU A 93 5.54 12.29 -12.53
CA GLU A 93 6.72 12.45 -13.35
C GLU A 93 6.79 11.31 -14.35
N SER A 94 6.95 11.71 -15.61
CA SER A 94 7.01 10.95 -16.86
C SER A 94 8.19 9.97 -16.94
N GLY A 95 8.53 9.27 -15.84
CA GLY A 95 9.68 8.38 -15.73
C GLY A 95 9.43 6.91 -16.10
N SER A 96 8.22 6.53 -16.54
CA SER A 96 7.86 5.14 -16.87
C SER A 96 7.95 4.77 -18.34
N ASP A 97 8.41 5.68 -19.21
CA ASP A 97 8.34 5.50 -20.67
C ASP A 97 9.01 4.19 -21.13
N ILE A 98 10.17 3.81 -20.58
CA ILE A 98 10.90 2.63 -21.07
C ILE A 98 10.21 1.31 -20.70
N THR A 99 9.69 1.16 -19.48
CA THR A 99 9.02 -0.08 -19.05
C THR A 99 7.64 -0.22 -19.67
N ASP A 100 6.92 0.88 -19.81
CA ASP A 100 5.61 0.90 -20.46
C ASP A 100 5.74 0.63 -21.97
N ASP A 101 6.79 1.15 -22.61
CA ASP A 101 7.14 0.80 -23.99
C ASP A 101 7.43 -0.69 -24.15
N ILE A 102 8.25 -1.28 -23.26
CA ILE A 102 8.55 -2.72 -23.29
C ILE A 102 7.26 -3.53 -23.11
N LEU A 103 6.39 -3.14 -22.18
CA LEU A 103 5.12 -3.82 -21.94
C LEU A 103 4.17 -3.69 -23.14
N ALA A 104 4.13 -2.53 -23.79
CA ALA A 104 3.38 -2.29 -25.02
C ALA A 104 3.90 -3.13 -26.18
N ASP A 105 5.22 -3.25 -26.33
CA ASP A 105 5.87 -4.10 -27.33
C ASP A 105 5.54 -5.58 -27.08
N ILE A 106 5.62 -6.05 -25.83
CA ILE A 106 5.23 -7.42 -25.43
C ILE A 106 3.76 -7.68 -25.78
N HIS A 107 2.86 -6.74 -25.46
CA HIS A 107 1.44 -6.88 -25.78
C HIS A 107 1.18 -6.90 -27.29
N THR A 108 1.88 -6.07 -28.07
CA THR A 108 1.78 -6.07 -29.53
C THR A 108 2.27 -7.40 -30.10
N LEU A 109 3.37 -7.93 -29.59
CA LEU A 109 3.93 -9.23 -29.98
C LEU A 109 3.01 -10.41 -29.60
N PHE A 110 2.37 -10.35 -28.43
CA PHE A 110 1.37 -11.33 -28.00
C PHE A 110 0.16 -11.36 -28.96
N ASN A 111 -0.35 -10.19 -29.35
CA ASN A 111 -1.44 -10.10 -30.32
C ASN A 111 -1.01 -10.62 -31.71
N PHE A 112 0.22 -10.32 -32.13
CA PHE A 112 0.80 -10.87 -33.36
C PHE A 112 0.82 -12.41 -33.33
N ALA A 113 1.35 -13.00 -32.26
CA ALA A 113 1.43 -14.45 -32.12
C ALA A 113 0.04 -15.11 -32.08
N GLN A 114 -0.91 -14.55 -31.31
CA GLN A 114 -2.27 -15.07 -31.19
C GLN A 114 -3.05 -15.01 -32.52
N LEU A 115 -2.91 -13.93 -33.28
CA LEU A 115 -3.55 -13.78 -34.59
C LEU A 115 -2.99 -14.79 -35.61
N ASN A 116 -1.67 -14.96 -35.65
CA ASN A 116 -1.02 -15.92 -36.53
C ASN A 116 -1.37 -17.37 -36.17
N GLN A 117 -1.36 -17.74 -34.88
CA GLN A 117 -1.80 -19.06 -34.42
C GLN A 117 -3.25 -19.33 -34.83
N THR A 118 -4.13 -18.34 -34.68
CA THR A 118 -5.53 -18.45 -35.14
C THR A 118 -5.62 -18.65 -36.65
N GLY A 119 -4.76 -17.98 -37.42
CA GLY A 119 -4.69 -18.10 -38.88
C GLY A 119 -4.21 -19.47 -39.34
N ILE A 120 -3.14 -19.99 -38.73
CA ILE A 120 -2.59 -21.32 -38.96
C ILE A 120 -3.65 -22.38 -38.66
N ARG A 121 -4.27 -22.34 -37.48
CA ARG A 121 -5.35 -23.28 -37.10
C ARG A 121 -6.53 -23.25 -38.07
N LYS A 122 -6.90 -22.07 -38.57
CA LYS A 122 -7.98 -21.92 -39.58
C LYS A 122 -7.55 -22.42 -40.96
N LEU A 123 -6.28 -22.32 -41.32
CA LEU A 123 -5.74 -22.84 -42.57
C LEU A 123 -5.68 -24.37 -42.51
N THR A 124 -5.19 -24.94 -41.41
CA THR A 124 -5.16 -26.39 -41.15
C THR A 124 -6.54 -27.02 -41.24
N LYS A 125 -7.54 -26.42 -40.59
CA LYS A 125 -8.94 -26.87 -40.70
C LYS A 125 -9.49 -26.80 -42.12
N LYS A 126 -9.04 -25.83 -42.93
CA LYS A 126 -9.50 -25.69 -44.31
C LYS A 126 -8.83 -26.67 -45.25
N HIS A 127 -7.52 -26.86 -45.13
CA HIS A 127 -6.78 -27.88 -45.86
C HIS A 127 -7.40 -29.26 -45.60
N PHE A 128 -7.56 -29.65 -44.32
CA PHE A 128 -8.21 -30.91 -43.96
C PHE A 128 -9.60 -31.06 -44.58
N LYS A 129 -10.42 -30.00 -44.58
CA LYS A 129 -11.77 -30.03 -45.18
C LYS A 129 -11.75 -30.31 -46.68
N TRP A 130 -10.70 -29.91 -47.40
CA TRP A 130 -10.62 -30.00 -48.86
C TRP A 130 -9.80 -31.19 -49.36
N THR A 131 -8.84 -31.65 -48.56
CA THR A 131 -7.89 -32.71 -48.94
C THR A 131 -8.08 -34.00 -48.13
N ASN A 132 -8.80 -33.96 -47.00
CA ASN A 132 -8.89 -35.03 -46.00
C ASN A 132 -7.53 -35.51 -45.46
N ARG A 133 -6.47 -34.70 -45.62
CA ARG A 133 -5.12 -34.99 -45.11
C ARG A 133 -4.79 -34.09 -43.92
N HIS A 134 -4.00 -34.61 -42.98
CA HIS A 134 -3.55 -33.86 -41.82
C HIS A 134 -2.20 -33.19 -42.11
N LEU A 135 -2.14 -31.87 -41.89
CA LEU A 135 -0.87 -31.15 -41.87
C LEU A 135 -0.07 -31.47 -40.60
N PRO A 136 1.25 -31.25 -40.63
CA PRO A 136 2.10 -31.37 -39.45
C PRO A 136 1.55 -30.57 -38.27
N ALA A 137 1.65 -31.13 -37.06
CA ALA A 137 1.20 -30.46 -35.84
C ALA A 137 2.17 -29.33 -35.47
N VAL A 138 1.86 -28.11 -35.90
CA VAL A 138 2.69 -26.91 -35.60
C VAL A 138 2.11 -26.06 -34.46
N ASP A 139 0.89 -26.35 -33.99
CA ASP A 139 0.22 -25.60 -32.94
C ASP A 139 1.02 -25.58 -31.62
N GLN A 140 1.65 -26.70 -31.26
CA GLN A 140 2.45 -26.84 -30.02
C GLN A 140 3.63 -25.86 -29.94
N ARG A 141 4.22 -25.49 -31.08
CA ARG A 141 5.37 -24.56 -31.11
C ARG A 141 4.97 -23.16 -30.69
N PHE A 142 3.78 -22.71 -31.10
CA PHE A 142 3.25 -21.41 -30.73
C PHE A 142 2.81 -21.36 -29.28
N ASP A 143 2.30 -22.46 -28.72
CA ASP A 143 1.90 -22.53 -27.31
C ASP A 143 3.11 -22.29 -26.37
N ILE A 144 4.28 -22.84 -26.71
CA ILE A 144 5.54 -22.61 -25.97
C ILE A 144 5.94 -21.13 -26.02
N LEU A 145 5.91 -20.52 -27.21
CA LEU A 145 6.25 -19.09 -27.38
C LEU A 145 5.25 -18.18 -26.67
N MET A 146 3.96 -18.53 -26.67
CA MET A 146 2.93 -17.79 -25.95
C MET A 146 3.11 -17.88 -24.44
N ALA A 147 3.52 -19.03 -23.93
CA ALA A 147 3.87 -19.18 -22.52
C ALA A 147 5.09 -18.33 -22.15
N GLU A 148 6.13 -18.30 -22.99
CA GLU A 148 7.32 -17.47 -22.80
C GLU A 148 6.98 -15.96 -22.81
N LEU A 149 6.15 -15.51 -23.75
CA LEU A 149 5.67 -14.13 -23.80
C LEU A 149 4.82 -13.75 -22.57
N SER A 150 3.99 -14.69 -22.10
CA SER A 150 3.18 -14.49 -20.89
C SER A 150 4.08 -14.36 -19.66
N HIS A 151 5.10 -15.22 -19.54
CA HIS A 151 6.08 -15.14 -18.48
C HIS A 151 6.89 -13.83 -18.53
N MET A 152 7.35 -13.41 -19.72
CA MET A 152 8.03 -12.11 -19.86
C MET A 152 7.14 -10.94 -19.45
N ARG A 153 5.86 -10.97 -19.81
CA ARG A 153 4.89 -9.96 -19.36
C ARG A 153 4.79 -9.93 -17.85
N GLU A 154 4.64 -11.08 -17.20
CA GLU A 154 4.59 -11.20 -15.74
C GLU A 154 5.87 -10.72 -15.06
N LEU A 155 7.03 -10.91 -15.70
CA LEU A 155 8.30 -10.43 -15.17
C LEU A 155 8.45 -8.90 -15.21
N CYS A 156 7.88 -8.27 -16.25
CA CYS A 156 7.90 -6.82 -16.43
C CYS A 156 6.82 -6.09 -15.63
N GLN A 157 5.74 -6.77 -15.25
CA GLN A 157 4.70 -6.15 -14.44
C GLN A 157 5.13 -6.08 -12.96
N PRO A 158 5.02 -4.90 -12.31
CA PRO A 158 5.27 -4.79 -10.88
C PRO A 158 4.20 -5.59 -10.13
N TYR A 159 4.64 -6.46 -9.24
CA TYR A 159 3.73 -7.22 -8.37
C TYR A 159 3.66 -6.53 -7.02
N THR A 160 2.43 -6.28 -6.54
CA THR A 160 2.18 -5.62 -5.26
C THR A 160 1.43 -6.56 -4.33
N LYS A 161 1.98 -6.78 -3.13
CA LYS A 161 1.30 -7.48 -2.03
C LYS A 161 0.80 -6.49 -0.99
N PHE A 162 -0.39 -6.75 -0.47
CA PHE A 162 -0.98 -6.00 0.64
C PHE A 162 -0.90 -6.81 1.93
N TYR A 163 -0.55 -6.14 3.02
CA TYR A 163 -0.52 -6.71 4.35
C TYR A 163 -1.31 -5.81 5.30
N TRP A 164 -2.04 -6.43 6.23
CA TRP A 164 -2.73 -5.75 7.31
C TRP A 164 -1.89 -5.78 8.59
N ILE A 165 -1.82 -4.64 9.26
CA ILE A 165 -1.04 -4.46 10.48
C ILE A 165 -1.99 -4.06 11.60
N HIS A 166 -1.97 -4.82 12.70
CA HIS A 166 -2.72 -4.45 13.89
C HIS A 166 -2.15 -3.17 14.52
N PRO A 167 -2.99 -2.24 15.03
CA PRO A 167 -2.51 -1.00 15.65
C PRO A 167 -1.48 -1.19 16.76
N ASP A 168 -1.51 -2.32 17.47
CA ASP A 168 -0.55 -2.63 18.55
C ASP A 168 0.86 -2.91 18.00
N ASN A 169 0.97 -3.51 16.81
CA ASN A 169 2.25 -3.85 16.17
C ASN A 169 2.80 -2.68 15.33
N MET A 170 2.01 -1.62 15.13
CA MET A 170 2.35 -0.49 14.27
C MET A 170 3.71 0.14 14.61
N MET A 171 3.99 0.34 15.90
CA MET A 171 5.25 0.96 16.34
C MET A 171 6.45 0.05 16.04
N GLN A 172 6.30 -1.26 16.22
CA GLN A 172 7.35 -2.23 15.94
C GLN A 172 7.64 -2.28 14.43
N VAL A 173 6.60 -2.42 13.61
CA VAL A 173 6.75 -2.43 12.14
C VAL A 173 7.37 -1.13 11.65
N LYS A 174 6.88 0.03 12.11
CA LYS A 174 7.43 1.33 11.69
C LYS A 174 8.89 1.48 12.11
N SER A 175 9.26 1.05 13.31
CA SER A 175 10.67 1.07 13.75
C SER A 175 11.55 0.13 12.94
N HIS A 176 11.05 -1.06 12.59
CA HIS A 176 11.77 -2.03 11.79
C HIS A 176 11.99 -1.50 10.36
N LEU A 177 10.96 -0.95 9.73
CA LEU A 177 11.06 -0.32 8.42
C LEU A 177 12.02 0.88 8.45
N GLN A 178 11.92 1.75 9.45
CA GLN A 178 12.76 2.95 9.56
C GLN A 178 14.23 2.63 9.89
N PHE A 179 14.51 1.48 10.50
CA PHE A 179 15.87 1.00 10.73
C PHE A 179 16.58 0.69 9.41
N TYR A 180 15.88 0.05 8.46
CA TYR A 180 16.43 -0.27 7.14
C TYR A 180 16.27 0.87 6.12
N MET A 181 15.29 1.75 6.30
CA MET A 181 15.03 2.91 5.43
C MET A 181 15.05 4.22 6.23
N PRO A 182 16.18 4.94 6.25
CA PRO A 182 16.36 6.14 7.07
C PRO A 182 15.42 7.29 6.70
N SER A 183 15.26 8.26 7.60
CA SER A 183 14.24 9.32 7.53
C SER A 183 14.30 10.24 6.29
N ASN A 184 15.44 10.33 5.59
CA ASN A 184 15.57 11.02 4.30
C ASN A 184 14.87 10.29 3.15
N MET A 185 14.47 9.04 3.38
CA MET A 185 13.78 8.16 2.45
C MET A 185 12.28 8.02 2.77
N VAL A 186 11.79 8.80 3.75
CA VAL A 186 10.45 8.66 4.33
C VAL A 186 9.65 9.95 4.15
N SER A 187 8.54 9.88 3.41
CA SER A 187 7.60 11.00 3.27
C SER A 187 6.28 10.67 3.95
N ASP A 188 5.79 11.56 4.82
CA ASP A 188 4.54 11.35 5.57
C ASP A 188 3.50 12.40 5.18
N THR A 189 2.48 11.97 4.44
CA THR A 189 1.56 12.86 3.72
C THR A 189 0.11 12.46 3.97
N GLY A 190 -0.75 13.46 4.14
CA GLY A 190 -2.19 13.26 4.25
C GLY A 190 -2.80 13.06 2.86
N MET A 191 -3.40 11.89 2.65
CA MET A 191 -4.11 11.54 1.41
C MET A 191 -5.61 11.60 1.62
N SER A 192 -6.32 12.00 0.58
CA SER A 192 -7.76 11.87 0.48
C SER A 192 -8.10 11.42 -0.92
N ASP A 193 -8.65 10.22 -1.07
CA ASP A 193 -9.06 9.65 -2.35
C ASP A 193 -10.59 9.68 -2.45
N VAL A 194 -11.15 10.21 -3.52
CA VAL A 194 -12.58 10.15 -3.84
C VAL A 194 -12.77 9.22 -5.02
N TYR A 195 -13.55 8.17 -4.81
CA TYR A 195 -13.90 7.17 -5.82
C TYR A 195 -15.27 7.46 -6.41
N PHE A 196 -15.43 7.09 -7.68
CA PHE A 196 -16.63 7.36 -8.47
C PHE A 196 -17.36 6.07 -8.82
N ASP A 197 -18.69 6.09 -8.73
CA ASP A 197 -19.57 5.05 -9.25
C ASP A 197 -20.87 5.66 -9.77
N ASN A 198 -21.71 4.86 -10.41
CA ASN A 198 -23.05 5.25 -10.80
C ASN A 198 -24.10 4.75 -9.80
N GLY A 199 -25.35 5.17 -9.99
CA GLY A 199 -26.47 4.74 -9.13
C GLY A 199 -26.71 3.22 -9.12
N ASN A 200 -26.21 2.51 -10.14
CA ASN A 200 -26.33 1.06 -10.28
C ASN A 200 -25.13 0.27 -9.73
N TRP A 201 -24.10 0.94 -9.23
CA TRP A 201 -22.86 0.32 -8.72
C TRP A 201 -22.13 -0.54 -9.76
N ASP A 202 -22.09 -0.11 -11.02
CA ASP A 202 -21.44 -0.88 -12.10
C ASP A 202 -19.93 -1.03 -11.90
N VAL A 203 -19.26 0.01 -11.39
CA VAL A 203 -17.81 -0.04 -11.13
C VAL A 203 -17.53 -1.00 -9.97
N TYR A 204 -18.30 -0.91 -8.89
CA TYR A 204 -18.21 -1.83 -7.76
C TYR A 204 -18.50 -3.29 -8.16
N ARG A 205 -19.54 -3.54 -8.96
CA ARG A 205 -19.84 -4.89 -9.48
C ARG A 205 -18.71 -5.45 -10.32
N GLY A 206 -18.14 -4.64 -11.21
CA GLY A 206 -16.96 -5.02 -11.98
C GLY A 206 -15.79 -5.40 -11.07
N HIS A 207 -15.58 -4.64 -10.00
CA HIS A 207 -14.53 -4.90 -9.01
C HIS A 207 -14.74 -6.20 -8.21
N LEU A 208 -15.97 -6.59 -7.93
CA LEU A 208 -16.27 -7.88 -7.29
C LEU A 208 -16.04 -9.07 -8.22
N GLN A 209 -16.29 -8.92 -9.53
CA GLN A 209 -16.17 -9.99 -10.51
C GLN A 209 -14.76 -10.18 -11.04
N LEU A 210 -14.06 -9.08 -11.33
CA LEU A 210 -12.77 -9.06 -12.01
C LEU A 210 -11.58 -8.84 -11.05
N GLY A 211 -11.84 -8.50 -9.78
CA GLY A 211 -10.81 -8.20 -8.80
C GLY A 211 -9.94 -7.03 -9.25
N ASP A 212 -8.63 -7.28 -9.39
CA ASP A 212 -7.65 -6.25 -9.75
C ASP A 212 -7.74 -5.76 -11.21
N GLY A 213 -8.44 -6.53 -12.07
CA GLY A 213 -8.65 -6.18 -13.47
C GLY A 213 -9.82 -5.24 -13.73
N ALA A 214 -10.54 -4.83 -12.69
CA ALA A 214 -11.70 -3.96 -12.84
C ALA A 214 -11.31 -2.50 -13.05
N ASP A 215 -12.12 -1.81 -13.86
CA ASP A 215 -11.95 -0.38 -14.05
C ASP A 215 -12.23 0.36 -12.74
N THR A 216 -11.40 1.34 -12.38
CA THR A 216 -11.63 2.19 -11.20
C THR A 216 -11.16 3.60 -11.50
N THR A 217 -12.00 4.59 -11.18
CA THR A 217 -11.66 6.01 -11.35
C THR A 217 -11.64 6.69 -9.99
N TRP A 218 -10.64 7.55 -9.77
CA TRP A 218 -10.50 8.31 -8.52
C TRP A 218 -9.94 9.71 -8.77
N LEU A 219 -10.26 10.62 -7.85
CA LEU A 219 -9.54 11.87 -7.64
C LEU A 219 -8.77 11.73 -6.32
N ARG A 220 -7.47 12.00 -6.33
CA ARG A 220 -6.58 11.92 -5.16
C ARG A 220 -6.05 13.29 -4.80
N TRP A 221 -6.24 13.71 -3.57
CA TRP A 221 -5.67 14.92 -3.02
C TRP A 221 -4.38 14.59 -2.27
N HIS A 222 -3.30 15.24 -2.67
CA HIS A 222 -1.99 15.21 -2.02
C HIS A 222 -1.67 16.63 -1.53
N GLY A 223 -2.08 16.96 -0.30
CA GLY A 223 -2.01 18.34 0.18
C GLY A 223 -2.81 19.27 -0.74
N PRO A 224 -2.17 20.28 -1.38
CA PRO A 224 -2.86 21.20 -2.30
C PRO A 224 -3.04 20.65 -3.72
N LEU A 225 -2.37 19.56 -4.09
CA LEU A 225 -2.38 19.01 -5.46
C LEU A 225 -3.48 17.97 -5.64
N ILE A 226 -4.12 17.94 -6.81
CA ILE A 226 -5.15 16.97 -7.18
C ILE A 226 -4.62 16.10 -8.31
N PHE A 227 -4.90 14.80 -8.22
CA PHE A 227 -4.55 13.81 -9.23
C PHE A 227 -5.78 13.03 -9.67
N ALA A 228 -6.16 13.17 -10.93
CA ALA A 228 -7.20 12.37 -11.54
C ALA A 228 -6.61 11.09 -12.12
N GLY A 229 -7.06 9.93 -11.64
CA GLY A 229 -6.56 8.63 -12.04
C GLY A 229 -7.64 7.68 -12.51
N HIS A 230 -7.27 6.82 -13.45
CA HIS A 230 -8.11 5.73 -13.93
C HIS A 230 -7.26 4.47 -14.09
N LYS A 231 -7.68 3.39 -13.43
CA LYS A 231 -7.10 2.06 -13.56
C LYS A 231 -8.00 1.23 -14.46
N THR A 232 -7.41 0.55 -15.43
CA THR A 232 -8.03 -0.52 -16.22
C THR A 232 -7.24 -1.82 -15.98
N GLN A 233 -7.70 -2.93 -16.56
CA GLN A 233 -6.96 -4.19 -16.54
C GLN A 233 -5.54 -4.09 -17.15
N ARG A 234 -5.32 -3.14 -18.07
CA ARG A 234 -4.10 -3.08 -18.89
C ARG A 234 -3.21 -1.90 -18.57
N SER A 235 -3.79 -0.78 -18.12
CA SER A 235 -3.08 0.46 -17.89
C SER A 235 -3.60 1.19 -16.66
N ARG A 236 -2.75 2.02 -16.09
CA ARG A 236 -3.11 2.99 -15.07
C ARG A 236 -2.71 4.36 -15.58
N GLU A 237 -3.68 5.24 -15.74
CA GLU A 237 -3.48 6.59 -16.24
C GLU A 237 -3.69 7.56 -15.07
N CYS A 238 -2.87 8.61 -14.97
CA CYS A 238 -2.96 9.61 -13.90
C CYS A 238 -2.54 10.99 -14.42
N ILE A 239 -3.28 12.02 -14.03
CA ILE A 239 -3.10 13.39 -14.52
C ILE A 239 -3.15 14.33 -13.32
N LYS A 240 -2.22 15.28 -13.30
CA LYS A 240 -2.20 16.35 -12.30
C LYS A 240 -3.20 17.43 -12.71
N LEU A 241 -4.02 17.87 -11.75
CA LEU A 241 -5.00 18.94 -11.91
C LEU A 241 -4.76 20.01 -10.86
N GLU A 242 -5.07 21.25 -11.22
CA GLU A 242 -5.23 22.33 -10.25
C GLU A 242 -6.59 22.26 -9.54
N HIS A 243 -6.70 22.94 -8.41
CA HIS A 243 -7.93 22.93 -7.62
C HIS A 243 -9.11 23.61 -8.35
N SER A 244 -8.84 24.63 -9.15
CA SER A 244 -9.83 25.31 -10.01
C SER A 244 -10.40 24.37 -11.08
N GLU A 245 -9.52 23.58 -11.69
CA GLU A 245 -9.82 22.74 -12.85
C GLU A 245 -10.61 21.47 -12.51
N ALA A 246 -10.59 21.03 -11.25
CA ALA A 246 -11.21 19.77 -10.85
C ALA A 246 -12.73 19.74 -11.11
N ALA A 247 -13.43 20.87 -10.94
CA ALA A 247 -14.86 20.95 -11.21
C ALA A 247 -15.16 20.86 -12.72
N ASP A 248 -14.37 21.56 -13.54
CA ASP A 248 -14.49 21.55 -15.00
C ASP A 248 -14.11 20.19 -15.58
N PHE A 249 -13.14 19.51 -14.97
CA PHE A 249 -12.75 18.14 -15.31
C PHE A 249 -13.92 17.17 -15.12
N MET A 250 -14.64 17.28 -14.00
CA MET A 250 -15.80 16.45 -13.72
C MET A 250 -16.97 16.69 -14.66
N GLN A 251 -17.14 17.92 -15.15
CA GLN A 251 -18.15 18.26 -16.15
C GLN A 251 -17.74 17.82 -17.56
N GLY A 252 -16.45 17.54 -17.77
CA GLY A 252 -15.86 17.18 -19.06
C GLY A 252 -15.52 18.40 -19.94
N ASN A 253 -15.43 19.59 -19.34
CA ASN A 253 -15.04 20.82 -20.02
C ASN A 253 -13.53 21.10 -19.94
N TYR A 254 -12.80 20.31 -19.16
CA TYR A 254 -11.35 20.49 -19.01
C TYR A 254 -10.60 20.13 -20.30
N GLN A 255 -9.68 21.01 -20.68
CA GLN A 255 -8.67 20.78 -21.71
C GLN A 255 -7.30 20.85 -21.05
N ALA A 256 -6.42 19.89 -21.36
CA ALA A 256 -5.08 19.89 -20.80
C ALA A 256 -4.24 20.99 -21.48
N GLU A 257 -3.75 21.94 -20.69
CA GLU A 257 -2.83 23.00 -21.12
C GLU A 257 -1.40 22.68 -20.66
N LEU A 258 -0.39 23.16 -21.41
CA LEU A 258 1.01 22.96 -21.05
C LEU A 258 1.47 23.99 -20.01
N PRO A 259 2.31 23.60 -19.04
CA PRO A 259 3.18 24.55 -18.36
C PRO A 259 4.07 25.22 -19.41
N LEU A 260 3.94 26.54 -19.52
CA LEU A 260 4.78 27.36 -20.37
C LEU A 260 6.14 27.55 -19.67
N ASP A 261 7.22 27.40 -20.42
CA ASP A 261 8.56 27.79 -19.94
C ASP A 261 8.61 29.31 -19.69
N ASP A 262 9.65 29.83 -19.03
CA ASP A 262 9.88 31.27 -18.80
C ASP A 262 9.87 32.09 -20.13
N HIS A 263 10.03 31.40 -21.26
CA HIS A 263 9.95 31.93 -22.62
C HIS A 263 8.62 31.67 -23.36
N GLN A 264 7.55 31.27 -22.66
CA GLN A 264 6.23 30.93 -23.24
C GLN A 264 6.27 29.82 -24.30
N GLN A 265 7.19 28.87 -24.17
CA GLN A 265 7.26 27.68 -25.04
C GLN A 265 6.77 26.44 -24.31
N PRO A 266 6.04 25.55 -24.99
CA PRO A 266 5.59 24.30 -24.41
C PRO A 266 6.77 23.33 -24.22
N LEU A 267 7.10 22.99 -22.96
CA LEU A 267 8.29 22.19 -22.64
C LEU A 267 8.32 20.79 -23.29
N ASN A 268 7.17 20.17 -23.60
CA ASN A 268 7.16 18.86 -24.25
C ASN A 268 5.80 18.51 -24.93
N GLU A 269 5.71 18.63 -26.26
CA GLU A 269 4.46 18.34 -27.00
C GLU A 269 4.00 16.87 -26.91
N ARG A 270 4.93 15.93 -26.75
CA ARG A 270 4.60 14.49 -26.66
C ARG A 270 3.87 14.17 -25.36
N ASP A 271 4.34 14.74 -24.26
CA ASP A 271 3.74 14.51 -22.93
C ASP A 271 2.40 15.22 -22.83
N LEU A 272 2.25 16.40 -23.44
CA LEU A 272 0.94 17.01 -23.58
C LEU A 272 -0.02 16.07 -24.31
N LYS A 273 0.33 15.58 -25.51
CA LYS A 273 -0.57 14.69 -26.28
C LYS A 273 -0.98 13.46 -25.47
N LYS A 274 -0.05 12.84 -24.73
CA LYS A 274 -0.34 11.73 -23.82
C LYS A 274 -1.29 12.14 -22.68
N SER A 275 -1.03 13.28 -22.04
CA SER A 275 -1.85 13.81 -20.93
C SER A 275 -3.26 14.19 -21.40
N THR A 276 -3.39 14.92 -22.52
CA THR A 276 -4.67 15.26 -23.14
C THR A 276 -5.46 14.02 -23.53
N GLN A 277 -4.79 13.01 -24.11
CA GLN A 277 -5.44 11.76 -24.47
C GLN A 277 -5.94 11.01 -23.23
N SER A 278 -5.14 10.98 -22.16
CA SER A 278 -5.54 10.37 -20.88
C SER A 278 -6.72 11.13 -20.27
N ALA A 279 -6.71 12.47 -20.30
CA ALA A 279 -7.78 13.30 -19.74
C ALA A 279 -9.11 13.01 -20.46
N LEU A 280 -9.06 12.98 -21.79
CA LEU A 280 -10.20 12.68 -22.63
C LEU A 280 -10.76 11.28 -22.33
N ARG A 281 -9.90 10.27 -22.15
CA ARG A 281 -10.33 8.90 -21.79
C ARG A 281 -11.04 8.86 -20.45
N ILE A 282 -10.47 9.50 -19.43
CA ILE A 282 -11.06 9.56 -18.08
C ILE A 282 -12.40 10.30 -18.12
N GLN A 283 -12.48 11.45 -18.77
CA GLN A 283 -13.71 12.22 -18.92
C GLN A 283 -14.79 11.45 -19.69
N THR A 284 -14.43 10.81 -20.81
CA THR A 284 -15.35 9.98 -21.60
C THR A 284 -15.88 8.82 -20.76
N PHE A 285 -15.05 8.21 -19.91
CA PHE A 285 -15.48 7.14 -19.02
C PHE A 285 -16.45 7.64 -17.93
N ILE A 286 -16.16 8.79 -17.31
CA ILE A 286 -17.05 9.43 -16.33
C ILE A 286 -18.41 9.75 -16.96
N GLN A 287 -18.43 10.36 -18.14
CA GLN A 287 -19.65 10.76 -18.83
C GLN A 287 -20.45 9.55 -19.33
N SER A 288 -19.79 8.58 -19.98
CA SER A 288 -20.47 7.41 -20.56
C SER A 288 -21.16 6.53 -19.52
N LYS A 289 -20.56 6.39 -18.33
CA LYS A 289 -21.16 5.64 -17.21
C LYS A 289 -21.95 6.51 -16.22
N GLN A 290 -22.03 7.82 -16.46
CA GLN A 290 -22.69 8.81 -15.57
C GLN A 290 -22.20 8.72 -14.12
N LEU A 291 -20.88 8.66 -13.93
CA LEU A 291 -20.27 8.45 -12.63
C LEU A 291 -20.38 9.70 -11.75
N LYS A 292 -20.66 9.50 -10.46
CA LYS A 292 -20.69 10.53 -9.42
C LYS A 292 -19.76 10.14 -8.28
N PRO A 293 -19.26 11.10 -7.48
CA PRO A 293 -18.54 10.79 -6.25
C PRO A 293 -19.40 9.87 -5.38
N ALA A 294 -18.83 8.79 -4.85
CA ALA A 294 -19.54 7.78 -4.06
C ALA A 294 -18.89 7.56 -2.68
N VAL A 295 -17.58 7.30 -2.66
CA VAL A 295 -16.82 7.01 -1.44
C VAL A 295 -15.59 7.88 -1.38
N ARG A 296 -15.35 8.49 -0.22
CA ARG A 296 -14.09 9.18 0.09
C ARG A 296 -13.31 8.38 1.14
N CYS A 297 -12.06 8.06 0.84
CA CYS A 297 -11.11 7.41 1.72
C CYS A 297 -10.01 8.40 2.13
N ALA A 298 -10.01 8.84 3.38
CA ALA A 298 -8.94 9.66 3.94
C ALA A 298 -7.97 8.78 4.72
N TYR A 299 -6.67 8.97 4.54
CA TYR A 299 -5.64 8.20 5.23
C TYR A 299 -4.31 8.96 5.27
N ARG A 300 -3.38 8.51 6.11
CA ARG A 300 -2.04 9.07 6.21
C ARG A 300 -1.03 8.06 5.68
N ARG A 301 -0.36 8.43 4.59
CA ARG A 301 0.59 7.59 3.85
C ARG A 301 2.01 7.90 4.27
N THR A 302 2.75 6.85 4.61
CA THR A 302 4.19 6.90 4.78
C THR A 302 4.84 6.08 3.67
N ASP A 303 5.48 6.75 2.71
CA ASP A 303 6.21 6.10 1.62
C ASP A 303 7.67 5.91 2.01
N PHE A 304 8.22 4.74 1.70
CA PHE A 304 9.63 4.40 1.92
C PHE A 304 10.27 4.10 0.57
N HIS A 305 11.23 4.93 0.17
CA HIS A 305 11.89 4.82 -1.13
C HIS A 305 13.42 4.83 -0.98
N HIS A 306 14.09 3.75 -1.39
CA HIS A 306 15.56 3.74 -1.43
C HIS A 306 16.07 4.50 -2.66
N PRO A 307 16.89 5.56 -2.52
CA PRO A 307 17.34 6.39 -3.64
C PRO A 307 18.23 5.62 -4.62
N ASP A 308 19.01 4.64 -4.13
CA ASP A 308 19.95 3.87 -4.96
C ASP A 308 19.38 2.53 -5.46
N ASP A 309 18.24 2.09 -4.93
CA ASP A 309 17.63 0.81 -5.29
C ASP A 309 16.14 0.99 -5.52
N PRO A 310 15.71 1.17 -6.77
CA PRO A 310 14.31 1.36 -7.05
C PRO A 310 13.55 0.01 -6.99
N THR A 311 14.21 -1.15 -6.94
CA THR A 311 13.57 -2.47 -7.18
C THR A 311 12.43 -2.82 -6.23
N MET A 312 12.37 -2.15 -5.09
CA MET A 312 11.41 -2.34 -4.04
C MET A 312 10.85 -1.01 -3.53
N PHE A 313 9.53 -0.91 -3.51
CA PHE A 313 8.81 0.25 -3.02
C PHE A 313 7.85 -0.19 -1.90
N LEU A 314 7.90 0.50 -0.76
CA LEU A 314 7.00 0.23 0.37
C LEU A 314 6.19 1.45 0.70
N SER A 315 4.95 1.21 1.10
CA SER A 315 4.04 2.26 1.52
C SER A 315 3.14 1.76 2.64
N LEU A 316 3.02 2.60 3.66
CA LEU A 316 2.26 2.31 4.86
C LEU A 316 1.12 3.32 4.99
N ASP A 317 -0.10 2.84 4.79
CA ASP A 317 -1.31 3.61 4.94
C ASP A 317 -1.89 3.40 6.35
N THR A 318 -1.99 4.48 7.12
CA THR A 318 -2.50 4.50 8.48
C THR A 318 -3.74 5.37 8.61
N GLN A 319 -4.56 5.12 9.64
CA GLN A 319 -5.76 5.91 9.94
C GLN A 319 -6.72 5.99 8.74
N LEU A 320 -7.01 4.85 8.09
CA LEU A 320 -7.95 4.82 6.99
C LEU A 320 -9.37 5.09 7.52
N ILE A 321 -10.01 6.13 6.98
CA ILE A 321 -11.36 6.56 7.31
C ILE A 321 -12.15 6.60 6.01
N PHE A 322 -13.27 5.90 5.98
CA PHE A 322 -14.21 5.89 4.88
C PHE A 322 -15.39 6.80 5.21
N THR A 323 -15.69 7.69 4.28
CA THR A 323 -16.82 8.62 4.37
C THR A 323 -17.62 8.55 3.09
N ARG A 324 -18.93 8.74 3.21
CA ARG A 324 -19.81 8.85 2.04
C ARG A 324 -19.56 10.18 1.34
N SER A 325 -19.41 10.14 0.03
CA SER A 325 -19.26 11.32 -0.82
C SER A 325 -20.38 11.27 -1.87
N GLY A 326 -21.11 12.37 -2.07
CA GLY A 326 -22.15 12.47 -3.11
C GLY A 326 -23.62 12.30 -2.65
N ASP A 327 -24.52 12.61 -3.59
CA ASP A 327 -25.99 12.73 -3.39
C ASP A 327 -26.76 11.40 -3.51
N HIS A 328 -26.16 10.28 -3.11
CA HIS A 328 -26.92 9.03 -3.03
C HIS A 328 -28.05 9.19 -1.98
N PRO A 329 -29.23 8.57 -2.14
CA PRO A 329 -30.36 8.74 -1.24
C PRO A 329 -29.99 8.37 0.20
N GLN A 330 -30.19 9.31 1.12
CA GLN A 330 -29.97 9.13 2.55
C GLN A 330 -31.09 8.25 3.09
N GLU A 331 -30.78 7.02 3.51
CA GLU A 331 -31.83 6.15 4.05
C GLU A 331 -32.31 6.58 5.45
N ASN A 332 -31.56 7.37 6.23
CA ASN A 332 -31.92 7.61 7.65
C ASN A 332 -31.49 8.95 8.28
N GLY A 333 -31.16 10.00 7.51
CA GLY A 333 -30.86 11.33 8.09
C GLY A 333 -29.61 11.41 8.99
N GLU A 334 -28.78 10.36 9.07
CA GLU A 334 -27.47 10.43 9.72
C GLU A 334 -26.47 11.10 8.77
N ILE A 335 -26.15 12.36 9.11
CA ILE A 335 -25.46 13.31 8.22
C ILE A 335 -24.03 12.85 7.87
N HIS A 336 -23.39 12.01 8.69
CA HIS A 336 -22.02 11.54 8.44
C HIS A 336 -21.79 10.15 9.05
N LYS A 337 -22.07 9.08 8.29
CA LYS A 337 -21.56 7.75 8.62
C LYS A 337 -20.08 7.70 8.22
N GLU A 338 -19.20 7.83 9.21
CA GLU A 338 -17.77 7.63 9.07
C GLU A 338 -17.41 6.24 9.60
N GLU A 339 -16.76 5.42 8.79
CA GLU A 339 -16.30 4.10 9.18
C GLU A 339 -14.77 4.09 9.20
N GLN A 340 -14.21 3.77 10.35
CA GLN A 340 -12.76 3.68 10.53
C GLN A 340 -12.29 2.25 10.28
N PHE A 341 -11.32 2.08 9.41
CA PHE A 341 -10.69 0.78 9.22
C PHE A 341 -9.84 0.41 10.44
N PRO A 342 -10.01 -0.78 11.03
CA PRO A 342 -9.34 -1.15 12.28
C PRO A 342 -7.84 -1.42 12.12
N TYR A 343 -7.39 -1.78 10.92
CA TYR A 343 -6.00 -2.10 10.63
C TYR A 343 -5.32 -0.97 9.85
N ALA A 344 -3.99 -1.03 9.77
CA ALA A 344 -3.24 -0.30 8.76
C ALA A 344 -2.89 -1.21 7.60
N VAL A 345 -2.60 -0.62 6.44
CA VAL A 345 -2.34 -1.36 5.20
C VAL A 345 -0.92 -1.05 4.75
N LEU A 346 -0.08 -2.08 4.71
CA LEU A 346 1.25 -2.03 4.14
C LEU A 346 1.20 -2.60 2.73
N ALA A 347 1.58 -1.82 1.73
CA ALA A 347 1.75 -2.31 0.37
C ALA A 347 3.24 -2.41 0.04
N ILE A 348 3.64 -3.58 -0.43
CA ILE A 348 5.00 -3.89 -0.86
C ILE A 348 4.93 -4.14 -2.36
N ALA A 349 5.46 -3.21 -3.15
CA ALA A 349 5.59 -3.34 -4.59
C ALA A 349 7.02 -3.74 -4.93
N THR A 350 7.18 -4.86 -5.62
CA THR A 350 8.48 -5.38 -6.05
C THR A 350 8.46 -5.66 -7.54
N THR A 351 9.58 -5.39 -8.22
CA THR A 351 9.79 -5.95 -9.56
C THR A 351 10.00 -7.45 -9.46
N ASN A 352 9.45 -8.23 -10.39
CA ASN A 352 9.50 -9.70 -10.32
C ASN A 352 10.95 -10.24 -10.41
N THR A 353 11.85 -9.51 -11.08
CA THR A 353 13.30 -9.82 -11.05
C THR A 353 13.89 -9.81 -9.63
N ALA A 354 13.34 -9.00 -8.73
CA ALA A 354 13.72 -8.91 -7.32
C ALA A 354 12.86 -9.81 -6.40
N ALA A 355 11.79 -10.44 -6.90
CA ALA A 355 10.99 -11.37 -6.09
C ALA A 355 11.80 -12.63 -5.71
N CYS A 356 12.77 -13.03 -6.54
CA CYS A 356 13.76 -14.07 -6.20
C CYS A 356 14.83 -13.60 -5.20
N TYR A 357 15.00 -12.29 -5.01
CA TYR A 357 15.99 -11.69 -4.12
C TYR A 357 15.33 -10.66 -3.20
N GLN A 358 14.27 -11.07 -2.48
CA GLN A 358 13.75 -10.23 -1.41
C GLN A 358 14.80 -10.13 -0.30
N PRO A 359 15.12 -8.93 0.20
CA PRO A 359 16.02 -8.78 1.33
C PRO A 359 15.58 -9.64 2.51
N THR A 360 16.53 -10.26 3.20
CA THR A 360 16.24 -11.16 4.33
C THR A 360 15.42 -10.48 5.42
N TRP A 361 15.65 -9.19 5.68
CA TRP A 361 14.86 -8.41 6.63
C TRP A 361 13.38 -8.29 6.24
N LEU A 362 13.09 -8.15 4.94
CA LEU A 362 11.71 -8.04 4.45
C LEU A 362 10.99 -9.38 4.52
N SER A 363 11.69 -10.47 4.17
CA SER A 363 11.18 -11.83 4.31
C SER A 363 10.89 -12.16 5.78
N GLN A 364 11.76 -11.75 6.70
CA GLN A 364 11.52 -11.87 8.14
C GLN A 364 10.31 -11.05 8.59
N LEU A 365 10.13 -9.83 8.07
CA LEU A 365 8.97 -9.00 8.38
C LEU A 365 7.67 -9.65 7.89
N THR A 366 7.62 -10.13 6.65
CA THR A 366 6.40 -10.71 6.05
C THR A 366 6.02 -12.07 6.62
N THR A 367 6.98 -12.84 7.12
CA THR A 367 6.74 -14.12 7.82
C THR A 367 6.46 -13.93 9.32
N SER A 368 6.73 -12.75 9.87
CA SER A 368 6.49 -12.47 11.29
C SER A 368 5.01 -12.33 11.63
N HIS A 369 4.68 -12.46 12.92
CA HIS A 369 3.34 -12.20 13.46
C HIS A 369 2.92 -10.72 13.43
N MET A 370 3.81 -9.80 13.02
CA MET A 370 3.53 -8.37 13.04
C MET A 370 2.61 -7.93 11.91
N VAL A 371 2.64 -8.66 10.79
CA VAL A 371 1.87 -8.37 9.58
C VAL A 371 1.07 -9.60 9.15
N HIS A 372 -0.13 -9.39 8.65
CA HIS A 372 -0.97 -10.46 8.11
C HIS A 372 -1.16 -10.23 6.61
N GLU A 373 -0.92 -11.25 5.79
CA GLU A 373 -1.16 -11.14 4.34
C GLU A 373 -2.65 -10.87 4.10
N ALA A 374 -2.94 -9.74 3.45
CA ALA A 374 -4.30 -9.39 3.07
C ALA A 374 -4.72 -10.22 1.86
N PRO A 375 -6.04 -10.34 1.59
CA PRO A 375 -6.50 -10.97 0.35
C PRO A 375 -5.82 -10.34 -0.87
N ALA A 376 -5.50 -11.17 -1.87
CA ALA A 376 -4.68 -10.81 -3.04
C ALA A 376 -5.14 -9.54 -3.79
N HIS A 377 -6.39 -9.12 -3.61
CA HIS A 377 -7.00 -7.96 -4.27
C HIS A 377 -7.69 -7.01 -3.27
N PHE A 378 -7.07 -6.74 -2.13
CA PHE A 378 -7.61 -5.76 -1.18
C PHE A 378 -7.75 -4.38 -1.84
N SER A 379 -8.98 -3.89 -1.91
CA SER A 379 -9.30 -2.59 -2.48
C SER A 379 -10.00 -1.71 -1.46
N LYS A 380 -9.41 -0.54 -1.20
CA LYS A 380 -9.99 0.48 -0.32
C LYS A 380 -11.37 0.89 -0.83
N TYR A 381 -11.55 0.98 -2.14
CA TYR A 381 -12.82 1.31 -2.76
C TYR A 381 -13.89 0.26 -2.46
N ALA A 382 -13.63 -1.01 -2.81
CA ALA A 382 -14.60 -2.08 -2.62
C ALA A 382 -14.97 -2.28 -1.13
N HIS A 383 -13.99 -2.14 -0.24
CA HIS A 383 -14.24 -2.20 1.21
C HIS A 383 -15.07 -1.00 1.71
N GLY A 384 -14.76 0.21 1.24
CA GLY A 384 -15.50 1.42 1.61
C GLY A 384 -16.96 1.35 1.16
N VAL A 385 -17.22 0.88 -0.06
CA VAL A 385 -18.59 0.69 -0.57
C VAL A 385 -19.36 -0.33 0.26
N SER A 386 -18.77 -1.50 0.55
CA SER A 386 -19.48 -2.57 1.27
C SER A 386 -19.82 -2.22 2.73
N GLN A 387 -19.01 -1.37 3.38
CA GLN A 387 -19.25 -0.95 4.76
C GLN A 387 -20.20 0.25 4.88
N LEU A 388 -20.06 1.23 3.98
CA LEU A 388 -20.85 2.46 4.03
C LEU A 388 -22.23 2.29 3.41
N PHE A 389 -22.36 1.45 2.39
CA PHE A 389 -23.60 1.21 1.67
C PHE A 389 -24.04 -0.24 1.88
N ALA A 390 -25.29 -0.44 2.27
CA ALA A 390 -25.90 -1.76 2.39
C ALA A 390 -26.23 -2.37 1.01
N VAL A 391 -25.29 -2.29 0.04
CA VAL A 391 -25.54 -2.70 -1.36
C VAL A 391 -25.91 -4.19 -1.44
N HIS A 392 -25.42 -5.01 -0.51
CA HIS A 392 -25.83 -6.42 -0.34
C HIS A 392 -27.33 -6.64 -0.12
N GLN A 393 -28.05 -5.69 0.49
CA GLN A 393 -29.49 -5.82 0.71
C GLN A 393 -30.32 -5.51 -0.54
N THR A 394 -29.81 -4.66 -1.44
CA THR A 394 -30.43 -4.44 -2.76
C THR A 394 -30.20 -5.60 -3.74
N PHE A 395 -29.13 -6.38 -3.54
CA PHE A 395 -28.81 -7.55 -4.37
C PHE A 395 -29.72 -8.76 -4.08
N SER A 396 -30.21 -8.94 -2.85
CA SER A 396 -31.14 -10.04 -2.54
C SER A 396 -32.53 -9.84 -3.14
N ASN A 397 -32.92 -8.60 -3.44
CA ASN A 397 -34.31 -8.28 -3.78
C ASN A 397 -34.55 -8.09 -5.29
N SER A 398 -33.51 -8.05 -6.13
CA SER A 398 -33.65 -7.72 -7.56
C SER A 398 -33.30 -8.85 -8.53
N SER A 399 -32.89 -10.04 -8.08
CA SER A 399 -32.66 -11.19 -8.96
C SER A 399 -32.60 -12.53 -8.23
N ALA A 400 -33.74 -13.12 -7.90
CA ALA A 400 -33.80 -14.54 -7.55
C ALA A 400 -35.13 -15.17 -7.98
N SER A 401 -35.17 -15.66 -9.21
CA SER A 401 -36.00 -16.82 -9.58
C SER A 401 -35.53 -18.03 -8.75
N ASP A 402 -36.48 -18.81 -8.24
CA ASP A 402 -36.28 -19.81 -7.19
C ASP A 402 -35.32 -20.99 -7.54
N ASP A 403 -34.90 -21.12 -8.80
CA ASP A 403 -34.03 -22.22 -9.25
C ASP A 403 -32.51 -22.03 -8.98
N ASP A 404 -32.02 -20.79 -8.80
CA ASP A 404 -30.59 -20.53 -8.56
C ASP A 404 -30.16 -20.68 -7.09
N LYS A 405 -31.12 -20.90 -6.17
CA LYS A 405 -30.84 -21.07 -4.74
C LYS A 405 -30.11 -22.39 -4.41
N ARG A 406 -30.06 -23.34 -5.36
CA ARG A 406 -29.46 -24.68 -5.16
C ARG A 406 -28.00 -24.79 -5.58
N SER A 407 -27.48 -23.86 -6.38
CA SER A 407 -26.10 -23.90 -6.89
C SER A 407 -25.10 -23.05 -6.08
N LEU A 408 -25.60 -22.13 -5.24
CA LEU A 408 -24.79 -21.28 -4.34
C LEU A 408 -24.40 -21.95 -3.01
N HIS A 409 -24.79 -23.21 -2.77
CA HIS A 409 -24.49 -23.91 -1.51
C HIS A 409 -23.13 -24.62 -1.46
N CYS A 410 -22.30 -24.50 -2.50
CA CYS A 410 -20.97 -25.11 -2.54
C CYS A 410 -19.91 -24.12 -3.05
N ARG A 411 -19.44 -23.19 -2.20
CA ARG A 411 -18.05 -22.66 -2.18
C ARG A 411 -17.77 -21.52 -1.17
N SER A 412 -18.71 -21.14 -0.31
CA SER A 412 -18.40 -20.29 0.86
C SER A 412 -17.96 -21.15 2.04
N ALA A 413 -16.73 -21.66 1.99
CA ALA A 413 -16.06 -22.21 3.17
C ALA A 413 -14.81 -21.37 3.45
N SER A 414 -14.99 -20.30 4.23
CA SER A 414 -13.96 -19.82 5.14
C SER A 414 -14.42 -20.17 6.56
N PRO A 415 -13.54 -20.67 7.42
CA PRO A 415 -13.94 -21.28 8.68
C PRO A 415 -14.38 -20.21 9.67
N THR A 416 -15.67 -20.19 9.98
CA THR A 416 -16.18 -19.53 11.17
C THR A 416 -15.77 -20.39 12.37
N VAL A 417 -14.79 -19.92 13.15
CA VAL A 417 -14.51 -20.46 14.48
C VAL A 417 -15.73 -20.13 15.35
N VAL A 418 -16.54 -21.14 15.63
CA VAL A 418 -17.64 -21.08 16.59
C VAL A 418 -17.02 -21.19 17.98
N VAL A 419 -16.99 -20.08 18.72
CA VAL A 419 -16.85 -20.11 20.18
C VAL A 419 -18.25 -19.95 20.75
N GLU A 420 -18.74 -21.04 21.33
CA GLU A 420 -19.97 -21.09 22.10
C GLU A 420 -19.79 -20.22 23.36
N MET A 421 -20.66 -19.22 23.55
CA MET A 421 -20.76 -18.44 24.79
C MET A 421 -22.17 -18.59 25.34
N ASP A 422 -22.24 -19.17 26.54
CA ASP A 422 -23.45 -19.29 27.34
C ASP A 422 -24.07 -17.93 27.68
N ASN A 423 -25.40 -17.94 27.71
CA ASN A 423 -26.29 -16.85 28.08
C ASN A 423 -26.06 -16.35 29.51
N MET A 424 -26.02 -15.03 29.68
CA MET A 424 -26.62 -14.38 30.86
C MET A 424 -27.17 -13.01 30.48
N GLU A 425 -28.49 -12.87 30.56
CA GLU A 425 -29.20 -11.61 30.42
C GLU A 425 -28.87 -10.65 31.57
N THR A 426 -28.72 -9.35 31.27
CA THR A 426 -29.67 -8.28 31.68
C THR A 426 -29.03 -6.89 31.73
N SER A 427 -29.89 -5.89 31.50
CA SER A 427 -29.80 -4.48 31.90
C SER A 427 -29.08 -3.48 30.97
N THR A 428 -29.89 -2.95 30.07
CA THR A 428 -29.87 -1.60 29.48
C THR A 428 -29.34 -0.48 30.40
N LYS A 429 -28.22 0.18 30.04
CA LYS A 429 -27.96 1.61 30.32
C LYS A 429 -27.13 2.27 29.21
N LYS A 430 -27.73 3.24 28.52
CA LYS A 430 -27.07 4.17 27.58
C LYS A 430 -25.89 4.87 28.27
N LYS A 431 -24.66 4.68 27.78
CA LYS A 431 -23.49 5.51 28.13
C LYS A 431 -23.04 6.33 26.93
N LYS A 432 -23.05 7.65 27.09
CA LYS A 432 -22.50 8.65 26.15
C LYS A 432 -21.06 8.26 25.77
N LYS A 433 -20.80 8.02 24.47
CA LYS A 433 -19.46 7.81 23.91
C LYS A 433 -18.61 9.06 24.14
N THR A 434 -17.64 8.98 25.03
CA THR A 434 -16.61 10.01 25.20
C THR A 434 -15.55 9.84 24.11
N LYS A 435 -15.37 10.87 23.28
CA LYS A 435 -14.30 10.99 22.28
C LYS A 435 -12.94 10.60 22.92
N GLY A 436 -12.31 9.53 22.43
CA GLY A 436 -10.96 9.13 22.85
C GLY A 436 -9.94 10.19 22.41
N CYS A 437 -9.12 10.66 23.34
CA CYS A 437 -8.08 11.64 23.02
C CYS A 437 -6.85 10.91 22.46
N LYS A 438 -6.34 11.38 21.32
CA LYS A 438 -5.10 10.93 20.68
C LYS A 438 -3.94 11.10 21.67
N VAL A 439 -3.32 10.01 22.12
CA VAL A 439 -2.11 10.09 22.95
C VAL A 439 -0.94 10.32 22.00
N GLU A 440 -0.39 11.53 22.01
CA GLU A 440 0.79 11.86 21.20
C GLU A 440 2.01 11.05 21.70
N PRO A 441 2.88 10.55 20.79
CA PRO A 441 4.13 9.90 21.16
C PRO A 441 5.00 10.77 22.09
N LYS A 442 4.87 12.09 21.98
CA LYS A 442 5.51 13.08 22.85
C LYS A 442 5.22 12.85 24.34
N ALA A 443 4.06 12.29 24.70
CA ALA A 443 3.69 12.05 26.09
C ALA A 443 4.51 10.91 26.73
N PHE A 444 4.85 9.88 25.96
CA PHE A 444 5.72 8.79 26.42
C PHE A 444 7.16 9.28 26.62
N PHE A 445 7.71 10.00 25.63
CA PHE A 445 9.04 10.61 25.76
C PHE A 445 9.11 11.65 26.88
N ALA A 446 8.04 12.41 27.11
CA ALA A 446 7.96 13.33 28.24
C ALA A 446 7.98 12.60 29.58
N ASN A 447 7.28 11.45 29.71
CA ASN A 447 7.29 10.64 30.93
C ASN A 447 8.69 10.07 31.22
N GLU A 448 9.36 9.52 30.21
CA GLU A 448 10.74 9.02 30.33
C GLU A 448 11.72 10.13 30.74
N ARG A 449 11.63 11.30 30.10
CA ARG A 449 12.46 12.46 30.46
C ARG A 449 12.25 12.88 31.91
N THR A 450 11.00 12.94 32.37
CA THR A 450 10.72 13.28 33.77
C THR A 450 11.30 12.25 34.73
N PHE A 451 11.17 10.96 34.44
CA PHE A 451 11.75 9.90 35.26
C PHE A 451 13.28 10.01 35.35
N ILE A 452 13.96 10.26 34.21
CA ILE A 452 15.40 10.49 34.16
C ILE A 452 15.80 11.70 35.02
N SER A 453 15.04 12.80 34.97
CA SER A 453 15.32 13.98 35.80
C SER A 453 15.20 13.70 37.30
N TRP A 454 14.20 12.90 37.72
CA TRP A 454 14.05 12.50 39.12
C TRP A 454 15.20 11.59 39.60
N LEU A 455 15.67 10.68 38.75
CA LEU A 455 16.82 9.84 39.06
C LEU A 455 18.12 10.64 39.15
N GLN A 456 18.31 11.66 38.31
CA GLN A 456 19.46 12.56 38.40
C GLN A 456 19.50 13.29 39.75
N PHE A 457 18.36 13.77 40.28
CA PHE A 457 18.30 14.37 41.62
C PHE A 457 18.60 13.37 42.74
N CYS A 458 18.10 12.14 42.64
CA CYS A 458 18.41 11.08 43.60
C CYS A 458 19.92 10.76 43.57
N ALA A 459 20.52 10.68 42.38
CA ALA A 459 21.96 10.45 42.24
C ALA A 459 22.77 11.56 42.91
N LEU A 460 22.41 12.83 42.74
CA LEU A 460 23.08 13.96 43.40
C LEU A 460 22.96 13.88 44.93
N LEU A 461 21.76 13.59 45.47
CA LEU A 461 21.55 13.42 46.92
C LEU A 461 22.34 12.22 47.47
N LEU A 462 22.41 11.12 46.73
CA LEU A 462 23.20 9.97 47.09
C LEU A 462 24.70 10.28 47.09
N THR A 463 25.21 11.06 46.13
CA THR A 463 26.61 11.51 46.12
C THR A 463 26.94 12.38 47.34
N VAL A 464 26.05 13.30 47.72
CA VAL A 464 26.23 14.11 48.94
C VAL A 464 26.20 13.23 50.19
N ALA A 465 25.26 12.28 50.27
CA ALA A 465 25.18 11.34 51.38
C ALA A 465 26.45 10.48 51.54
N LEU A 466 26.98 9.95 50.43
CA LEU A 466 28.21 9.15 50.42
C LEU A 466 29.43 9.97 50.84
N ASN A 467 29.53 11.23 50.39
CA ASN A 467 30.61 12.13 50.82
C ASN A 467 30.56 12.40 52.33
N LEU A 468 29.37 12.64 52.89
CA LEU A 468 29.18 12.84 54.33
C LEU A 468 29.47 11.57 55.17
N LEU A 469 29.21 10.39 54.60
CA LEU A 469 29.49 9.11 55.26
C LEU A 469 30.98 8.77 55.27
N ASN A 470 31.69 9.04 54.17
CA ASN A 470 33.12 8.72 54.03
C ASN A 470 34.03 9.70 54.77
N PHE A 471 33.75 11.01 54.68
CA PHE A 471 34.65 12.06 55.18
C PHE A 471 34.11 12.82 56.40
N GLY A 472 32.90 12.51 56.88
CA GLY A 472 32.24 13.24 57.95
C GLY A 472 32.48 12.69 59.38
N ASP A 473 32.37 13.61 60.35
CA ASP A 473 32.29 13.31 61.79
C ASP A 473 31.07 12.45 62.16
N ARG A 474 30.97 11.97 63.41
CA ARG A 474 29.85 11.13 63.87
C ARG A 474 28.47 11.72 63.55
N VAL A 475 28.29 13.04 63.70
CA VAL A 475 27.04 13.74 63.35
C VAL A 475 26.82 13.84 61.84
N SER A 476 27.88 14.12 61.07
CA SER A 476 27.84 14.15 59.61
C SER A 476 27.48 12.77 59.03
N ARG A 477 27.98 11.67 59.61
CA ARG A 477 27.61 10.30 59.22
C ARG A 477 26.14 9.99 59.48
N ILE A 478 25.59 10.40 60.62
CA ILE A 478 24.17 10.26 60.92
C ILE A 478 23.34 11.02 59.89
N SER A 479 23.74 12.26 59.56
CA SER A 479 23.03 13.04 58.53
C SER A 479 23.17 12.44 57.12
N GLY A 480 24.33 11.90 56.76
CA GLY A 480 24.55 11.18 55.50
C GLY A 480 23.66 9.93 55.39
N ALA A 481 23.52 9.16 56.49
CA ALA A 481 22.61 8.03 56.54
C ALA A 481 21.13 8.46 56.34
N THR A 482 20.71 9.58 56.94
CA THR A 482 19.35 10.11 56.71
C THR A 482 19.12 10.57 55.27
N PHE A 483 20.10 11.21 54.63
CA PHE A 483 20.01 11.59 53.21
C PHE A 483 19.98 10.37 52.29
N MET A 484 20.69 9.29 52.63
CA MET A 484 20.64 8.04 51.88
C MET A 484 19.24 7.40 51.91
N VAL A 485 18.58 7.40 53.07
CA VAL A 485 17.19 6.91 53.21
C VAL A 485 16.21 7.78 52.43
N VAL A 486 16.34 9.11 52.51
CA VAL A 486 15.50 10.05 51.74
C VAL A 486 15.68 9.84 50.23
N SER A 487 16.92 9.66 49.76
CA SER A 487 17.20 9.37 48.35
C SER A 487 16.58 8.05 47.89
N ALA A 488 16.59 7.00 48.72
CA ALA A 488 15.97 5.72 48.39
C ALA A 488 14.43 5.83 48.28
N ILE A 489 13.80 6.56 49.20
CA ILE A 489 12.35 6.82 49.17
C ILE A 489 11.95 7.60 47.90
N LEU A 490 12.74 8.61 47.52
CA LEU A 490 12.50 9.40 46.30
C LEU A 490 12.66 8.56 45.02
N ALA A 491 13.65 7.66 44.98
CA ALA A 491 13.84 6.75 43.85
C ALA A 491 12.66 5.78 43.67
N LEU A 492 12.14 5.23 44.77
CA LEU A 492 10.95 4.36 44.75
C LEU A 492 9.69 5.14 44.33
N TYR A 493 9.54 6.38 44.81
CA TYR A 493 8.46 7.26 44.39
C TYR A 493 8.50 7.55 42.88
N ALA A 494 9.67 7.88 42.33
CA ALA A 494 9.86 8.12 40.90
C ALA A 494 9.49 6.89 40.05
N LEU A 495 9.89 5.69 40.49
CA LEU A 495 9.53 4.43 39.82
C LEU A 495 8.02 4.15 39.87
N GLY A 496 7.41 4.31 41.04
CA GLY A 496 5.97 4.11 41.23
C GLY A 496 5.15 5.07 40.36
N ARG A 497 5.55 6.35 40.29
CA ARG A 497 4.93 7.36 39.44
C ARG A 497 5.10 7.05 37.95
N TYR A 498 6.29 6.63 37.53
CA TYR A 498 6.54 6.22 36.15
C TYR A 498 5.64 5.06 35.73
N GLN A 499 5.55 4.00 36.54
CA GLN A 499 4.71 2.84 36.27
C GLN A 499 3.22 3.19 36.28
N TYR A 500 2.77 3.99 37.25
CA TYR A 500 1.39 4.47 37.34
C TYR A 500 1.01 5.26 36.08
N ARG A 501 1.86 6.21 35.66
CA ARG A 501 1.61 7.02 34.46
C ARG A 501 1.68 6.19 33.17
N ALA A 502 2.62 5.26 33.07
CA ALA A 502 2.74 4.34 31.92
C ALA A 502 1.52 3.43 31.79
N TRP A 503 1.01 2.90 32.91
CA TRP A 503 -0.23 2.12 32.96
C TRP A 503 -1.45 2.97 32.56
N HIS A 504 -1.53 4.22 33.03
CA HIS A 504 -2.61 5.14 32.68
C HIS A 504 -2.59 5.60 31.22
N LEU A 505 -1.41 5.81 30.63
CA LEU A 505 -1.26 6.11 29.19
C LEU A 505 -1.75 4.95 28.32
N ARG A 506 -1.51 3.71 28.76
CA ARG A 506 -2.03 2.50 28.08
C ARG A 506 -3.55 2.39 28.17
N LYS A 507 -4.17 2.84 29.28
CA LYS A 507 -5.63 2.74 29.52
C LYS A 507 -6.49 3.93 29.05
N ARG A 508 -5.92 4.93 28.35
CA ARG A 508 -6.64 6.04 27.68
C ARG A 508 -7.64 6.82 28.57
N SER A 509 -7.28 7.13 29.82
CA SER A 509 -8.13 7.96 30.71
C SER A 509 -7.84 9.46 30.58
N LYS A 510 -8.88 10.30 30.52
CA LYS A 510 -8.87 11.78 30.33
C LYS A 510 -8.51 12.58 31.61
N ALA A 511 -7.70 12.04 32.51
CA ALA A 511 -7.33 12.75 33.75
C ALA A 511 -6.14 13.70 33.52
N ARG A 512 -6.20 14.91 34.09
CA ARG A 512 -5.13 15.93 34.02
C ARG A 512 -3.81 15.39 34.61
N TYR A 513 -2.69 15.65 33.93
CA TYR A 513 -1.42 14.92 34.12
C TYR A 513 -0.35 15.66 34.96
N ASP A 514 -0.73 16.69 35.72
CA ASP A 514 0.22 17.53 36.44
C ASP A 514 0.61 16.89 37.78
N ASP A 515 1.91 16.69 38.01
CA ASP A 515 2.42 16.21 39.29
C ASP A 515 2.66 17.38 40.25
N VAL A 516 1.57 17.83 40.89
CA VAL A 516 1.59 18.98 41.80
C VAL A 516 2.24 18.62 43.15
N TYR A 517 2.19 17.34 43.54
CA TYR A 517 2.58 16.90 44.88
C TYR A 517 4.04 16.45 44.98
N GLY A 518 4.64 15.97 43.89
CA GLY A 518 6.02 15.47 43.89
C GLY A 518 7.06 16.48 44.39
N PRO A 519 7.20 17.67 43.75
CA PRO A 519 8.18 18.67 44.16
C PRO A 519 7.96 19.20 45.58
N VAL A 520 6.70 19.33 46.01
CA VAL A 520 6.35 19.79 47.36
C VAL A 520 6.79 18.78 48.41
N ALA A 521 6.56 17.48 48.18
CA ALA A 521 7.00 16.42 49.07
C ALA A 521 8.54 16.34 49.15
N LEU A 522 9.24 16.53 48.03
CA LEU A 522 10.70 16.58 47.99
C LEU A 522 11.26 17.73 48.83
N CYS A 523 10.71 18.94 48.68
CA CYS A 523 11.15 20.10 49.46
C CYS A 523 10.93 19.88 50.97
N LEU A 524 9.78 19.35 51.38
CA LEU A 524 9.49 19.08 52.79
C LEU A 524 10.44 18.04 53.39
N LEU A 525 10.73 16.95 52.67
CA LEU A 525 11.66 15.92 53.14
C LEU A 525 13.09 16.44 53.29
N ILE A 526 13.55 17.27 52.35
CA ILE A 526 14.89 17.88 52.41
C ILE A 526 14.99 18.88 53.56
N VAL A 527 13.98 19.74 53.75
CA VAL A 527 13.94 20.69 54.87
C VAL A 527 13.95 19.96 56.21
N LEU A 528 13.19 18.87 56.34
CA LEU A 528 13.21 18.04 57.55
C LEU A 528 14.60 17.44 57.82
N ALA A 529 15.27 16.93 56.77
CA ALA A 529 16.62 16.38 56.89
C ALA A 529 17.66 17.46 57.28
N LEU A 530 17.52 18.68 56.76
CA LEU A 530 18.36 19.82 57.13
C LEU A 530 18.09 20.32 58.56
N LEU A 531 16.83 20.38 58.98
CA LEU A 531 16.45 20.73 60.35
C LEU A 531 16.96 19.69 61.35
N LEU A 532 16.91 18.41 61.00
CA LEU A 532 17.49 17.33 61.81
C LEU A 532 19.02 17.49 61.91
N ASN A 533 19.69 17.81 60.80
CA ASN A 533 21.13 18.09 60.81
C ASN A 533 21.46 19.29 61.73
N PHE A 534 20.69 20.38 61.63
CA PHE A 534 20.86 21.56 62.46
C PHE A 534 20.61 21.27 63.95
N TYR A 535 19.54 20.54 64.27
CA TYR A 535 19.21 20.11 65.62
C TYR A 535 20.30 19.24 66.24
N LEU A 536 20.82 18.26 65.48
CA LEU A 536 21.90 17.39 65.94
C LEU A 536 23.20 18.16 66.19
N ARG A 537 23.52 19.17 65.37
CA ARG A 537 24.66 20.06 65.59
C ARG A 537 24.46 21.00 66.78
N PHE A 538 23.26 21.56 66.95
CA PHE A 538 22.94 22.45 68.07
C PHE A 538 23.00 21.73 69.41
N ARG A 539 22.49 20.49 69.48
CA ARG A 539 22.58 19.64 70.68
C ARG A 539 24.02 19.25 71.03
N GLN A 540 24.91 19.20 70.03
CA GLN A 540 26.34 18.95 70.26
C GLN A 540 27.09 20.18 70.79
N GLN A 541 26.52 21.39 70.64
CA GLN A 541 27.11 22.66 71.08
C GLN A 541 26.67 23.13 72.48
N LEU A 542 25.71 22.46 73.13
CA LEU A 542 25.33 22.74 74.53
C LEU A 542 26.18 21.89 75.48
N PRO A 543 27.17 22.47 76.20
CA PRO A 543 27.77 21.80 77.35
C PRO A 543 26.70 21.75 78.46
N LEU A 544 26.57 20.60 79.13
CA LEU A 544 25.87 20.56 80.41
C LEU A 544 26.73 21.35 81.41
N GLU A 545 26.24 22.53 81.82
CA GLU A 545 26.57 23.10 83.13
C GLU A 545 25.94 22.21 84.22
N ASP A 546 26.60 22.17 85.38
CA ASP A 546 26.44 21.25 86.54
C ASP A 546 27.27 19.95 86.39
N ASP A 547 28.44 19.75 87.03
CA ASP A 547 28.79 20.04 88.42
C ASP A 547 30.23 20.59 88.59
N ALA A 548 30.35 21.76 89.20
CA ALA A 548 31.57 22.20 89.88
C ALA A 548 31.28 22.42 91.37
N SER A 549 31.64 21.45 92.22
CA SER A 549 31.88 21.73 93.64
C SER A 549 32.89 20.76 94.28
N TRP A 550 34.14 21.22 94.39
CA TRP A 550 35.02 21.18 95.55
C TRP A 550 35.04 19.96 96.51
N ARG A 551 36.20 19.29 96.57
CA ARG A 551 37.05 19.00 97.76
C ARG A 551 38.47 18.75 97.19
N GLY A 552 39.48 19.60 97.42
CA GLY A 552 40.22 19.76 98.69
C GLY A 552 41.03 18.47 98.91
N GLY A 553 42.35 18.42 98.76
CA GLY A 553 43.38 19.34 99.23
C GLY A 553 44.29 18.52 100.18
N ASP A 554 45.53 18.31 99.73
CA ASP A 554 46.78 17.99 100.44
C ASP A 554 47.60 16.88 99.76
#